data_AF-A0A1I6TE63-F1
#
_entry.id   AF-A0A1I6TE63-F1
#
_cell.length_a   1.000
_cell.length_b   1.000
_cell.length_c   1.000
_cell.angle_alpha   90.00
_cell.angle_beta   90.00
_cell.angle_gamma   90.00
#
_symmetry.space_group_name_H-M   'P 1'
#
loop_
_entity.id
_entity.type
_entity.pdbx_description
1 polymer ?
#
loop_
_entity_poly.entity_id
_entity_poly.type
_entity_poly.pdbx_seq_one_letter_code
_entity_poly.pdbx_strand_id
1 'polypeptide(L)'
;MPRTATLPALAVATALALALPGPALAAPTADPAGFSATGFTAALGNGIAITEAHAAYPSGPVRAEVSSARFASLGTVAGIHARAGERSTGGTAAEAGVAATELDLAAAVLSTGVVTARCASEDESDPTARVRVHDVLLTVDGSTRLGFSANPAPGTTVQLPGGLGQVVLNEQLPGPDGSLTVNALRLSLTEAAGDLAGDVVIGSVTCPSLVPAEEPPAEEDPVEEEPAEEPAEEEDGTAAEEGVLISVAEDAGAGHGVKDVVFEVVDERGALIDACTTDASGRCGVAFAPQEHRTYYACVATTPAGYGMPAPDEVCDGPYRIAPGDEVTIHEPFPLLPAPGDQ
;
A
#
# COMPACT_ATOMS: atom_id res chain seq x y z
N MET A 1 76.13 24.65 -13.27
CA MET A 1 75.64 23.79 -12.17
C MET A 1 74.16 23.57 -12.38
N PRO A 2 73.72 22.39 -12.88
CA PRO A 2 72.31 22.11 -13.10
C PRO A 2 71.68 21.61 -11.79
N ARG A 3 70.55 22.21 -11.40
CA ARG A 3 69.73 21.75 -10.27
C ARG A 3 68.74 20.71 -10.81
N THR A 4 68.97 19.46 -10.45
CA THR A 4 68.03 18.34 -10.59
C THR A 4 66.86 18.57 -9.64
N ALA A 5 65.66 18.77 -10.20
CA ALA A 5 64.41 18.81 -9.46
C ALA A 5 63.80 17.40 -9.44
N THR A 6 63.76 16.80 -8.26
CA THR A 6 63.15 15.50 -7.98
C THR A 6 61.65 15.69 -7.77
N LEU A 7 60.82 15.09 -8.64
CA LEU A 7 59.37 15.00 -8.49
C LEU A 7 59.03 13.88 -7.49
N PRO A 8 58.07 14.07 -6.56
CA PRO A 8 57.56 12.99 -5.72
C PRO A 8 56.58 12.13 -6.53
N ALA A 9 56.81 10.82 -6.53
CA ALA A 9 55.88 9.84 -7.07
C ALA A 9 54.65 9.73 -6.16
N LEU A 10 53.49 10.13 -6.66
CA LEU A 10 52.20 9.90 -6.02
C LEU A 10 51.80 8.44 -6.28
N ALA A 11 51.88 7.59 -5.25
CA ALA A 11 51.34 6.24 -5.30
C ALA A 11 49.82 6.31 -5.18
N VAL A 12 49.12 6.10 -6.30
CA VAL A 12 47.67 5.90 -6.32
C VAL A 12 47.38 4.49 -5.80
N ALA A 13 46.88 4.40 -4.58
CA ALA A 13 46.40 3.14 -4.01
C ALA A 13 44.99 2.86 -4.56
N THR A 14 44.90 2.01 -5.57
CA THR A 14 43.64 1.45 -6.07
C THR A 14 43.11 0.45 -5.04
N ALA A 15 42.15 0.87 -4.22
CA ALA A 15 41.42 -0.03 -3.33
C ALA A 15 40.42 -0.85 -4.17
N LEU A 16 40.82 -2.06 -4.53
CA LEU A 16 39.95 -3.05 -5.16
C LEU A 16 39.05 -3.65 -4.06
N ALA A 17 37.81 -3.18 -3.96
CA ALA A 17 36.82 -3.78 -3.07
C ALA A 17 36.40 -5.15 -3.66
N LEU A 18 36.98 -6.22 -3.12
CA LEU A 18 36.54 -7.59 -3.39
C LEU A 18 35.16 -7.77 -2.73
N ALA A 19 34.10 -7.76 -3.55
CA ALA A 19 32.79 -8.20 -3.13
C ALA A 19 32.85 -9.72 -2.86
N LEU A 20 32.98 -10.10 -1.59
CA LEU A 20 32.75 -11.46 -1.18
C LEU A 20 31.26 -11.78 -1.37
N PRO A 21 30.89 -12.95 -1.92
CA PRO A 21 29.50 -13.38 -1.92
C PRO A 21 29.04 -13.49 -0.47
N GLY A 22 28.15 -12.58 -0.07
CA GLY A 22 27.51 -12.65 1.24
C GLY A 22 26.75 -13.96 1.38
N PRO A 23 26.52 -14.45 2.61
CA PRO A 23 25.61 -15.57 2.81
C PRO A 23 24.29 -15.23 2.13
N ALA A 24 23.79 -16.13 1.29
CA ALA A 24 22.43 -16.03 0.77
C ALA A 24 21.51 -15.90 1.99
N LEU A 25 20.99 -14.70 2.22
CA LEU A 25 19.97 -14.48 3.23
C LEU A 25 18.79 -15.33 2.77
N ALA A 26 18.49 -16.38 3.54
CA ALA A 26 17.22 -17.06 3.38
C ALA A 26 16.14 -15.97 3.44
N ALA A 27 15.23 -15.97 2.46
CA ALA A 27 14.08 -15.07 2.49
C ALA A 27 13.46 -15.17 3.89
N PRO A 28 13.13 -14.04 4.55
CA PRO A 28 12.51 -14.08 5.86
C PRO A 28 11.30 -15.00 5.75
N THR A 29 11.33 -16.11 6.49
CA THR A 29 10.19 -17.02 6.55
C THR A 29 9.10 -16.25 7.24
N ALA A 30 8.11 -15.79 6.49
CA ALA A 30 6.93 -15.16 7.04
C ALA A 30 6.38 -16.08 8.14
N ASP A 31 6.25 -15.54 9.34
CA ASP A 31 5.49 -16.20 10.39
C ASP A 31 4.04 -16.27 9.87
N PRO A 32 3.46 -17.46 9.65
CA PRO A 32 2.13 -17.57 9.03
C PRO A 32 1.04 -16.87 9.86
N ALA A 33 1.29 -16.60 11.14
CA ALA A 33 0.37 -15.87 12.02
C ALA A 33 0.69 -14.37 12.16
N GLY A 34 1.73 -13.88 11.46
CA GLY A 34 2.27 -12.54 11.65
C GLY A 34 2.00 -11.59 10.50
N PHE A 35 1.96 -10.30 10.84
CA PHE A 35 2.05 -9.20 9.90
C PHE A 35 3.48 -9.07 9.42
N SER A 36 3.69 -8.88 8.12
CA SER A 36 5.02 -8.60 7.58
C SER A 36 4.98 -7.46 6.56
N ALA A 37 6.08 -6.72 6.50
CA ALA A 37 6.25 -5.57 5.63
C ALA A 37 7.68 -5.56 5.08
N THR A 38 7.82 -5.35 3.78
CA THR A 38 9.10 -5.26 3.08
C THR A 38 9.08 -4.09 2.11
N GLY A 39 9.93 -3.09 2.33
CA GLY A 39 9.90 -1.84 1.56
C GLY A 39 10.36 -2.02 0.11
N PHE A 40 11.43 -2.79 -0.11
CA PHE A 40 11.98 -3.02 -1.45
C PHE A 40 12.64 -4.39 -1.58
N THR A 41 12.32 -5.11 -2.66
CA THR A 41 12.95 -6.38 -3.03
C THR A 41 13.29 -6.38 -4.51
N ALA A 42 14.47 -6.88 -4.88
CA ALA A 42 14.85 -7.11 -6.28
C ALA A 42 15.58 -8.44 -6.42
N ALA A 43 15.13 -9.27 -7.36
CA ALA A 43 15.75 -10.52 -7.77
C ALA A 43 16.01 -10.42 -9.29
N LEU A 44 17.20 -9.97 -9.68
CA LEU A 44 17.56 -9.67 -11.08
C LEU A 44 18.75 -10.52 -11.54
N GLY A 45 18.59 -11.15 -12.70
CA GLY A 45 19.60 -12.02 -13.29
C GLY A 45 20.03 -13.16 -12.37
N ASN A 46 21.28 -13.60 -12.54
CA ASN A 46 21.85 -14.73 -11.79
C ASN A 46 22.60 -14.33 -10.51
N GLY A 47 22.53 -13.07 -10.08
CA GLY A 47 23.43 -12.61 -9.02
C GLY A 47 22.96 -11.44 -8.17
N ILE A 48 21.82 -10.83 -8.47
CA ILE A 48 21.28 -9.71 -7.69
C ILE A 48 20.07 -10.21 -6.92
N ALA A 49 20.22 -10.34 -5.61
CA ALA A 49 19.13 -10.58 -4.67
C ALA A 49 19.25 -9.55 -3.55
N ILE A 50 18.28 -8.65 -3.47
CA ILE A 50 18.26 -7.52 -2.55
C ILE A 50 16.93 -7.54 -1.81
N THR A 51 16.98 -7.34 -0.50
CA THR A 51 15.82 -7.09 0.34
C THR A 51 16.21 -6.00 1.34
N GLU A 52 15.49 -4.88 1.32
CA GLU A 52 15.77 -3.71 2.15
C GLU A 52 14.53 -3.28 2.94
N ALA A 53 14.76 -2.87 4.19
CA ALA A 53 13.75 -2.54 5.19
C ALA A 53 12.67 -3.65 5.35
N HIS A 54 12.88 -4.52 6.33
CA HIS A 54 11.92 -5.55 6.70
C HIS A 54 11.38 -5.30 8.11
N ALA A 55 10.06 -5.40 8.27
CA ALA A 55 9.38 -5.37 9.55
C ALA A 55 8.41 -6.55 9.68
N ALA A 56 8.25 -7.04 10.91
CA ALA A 56 7.33 -8.13 11.22
C ALA A 56 6.78 -7.99 12.64
N TYR A 57 5.52 -8.36 12.83
CA TYR A 57 4.81 -8.36 14.11
C TYR A 57 3.95 -9.62 14.21
N PRO A 58 3.93 -10.35 15.34
CA PRO A 58 4.61 -10.04 16.60
C PRO A 58 6.10 -10.46 16.62
N SER A 59 6.58 -11.13 15.58
CA SER A 59 7.90 -11.75 15.51
C SER A 59 8.86 -10.97 14.60
N GLY A 60 9.53 -9.95 15.14
CA GLY A 60 10.56 -9.22 14.39
C GLY A 60 10.70 -7.75 14.79
N PRO A 61 11.49 -6.97 14.04
CA PRO A 61 11.48 -5.52 14.16
C PRO A 61 10.12 -4.99 13.70
N VAL A 62 9.44 -4.20 14.53
CA VAL A 62 8.15 -3.56 14.16
C VAL A 62 8.31 -2.38 13.19
N ARG A 63 9.55 -1.92 12.97
CA ARG A 63 9.88 -0.82 12.06
C ARG A 63 11.31 -0.96 11.54
N ALA A 64 11.49 -0.71 10.24
CA ALA A 64 12.79 -0.60 9.59
C ALA A 64 12.75 0.56 8.58
N GLU A 65 13.83 1.35 8.52
CA GLU A 65 13.95 2.47 7.60
C GLU A 65 15.38 2.52 7.03
N VAL A 66 15.48 2.70 5.72
CA VAL A 66 16.74 2.89 4.99
C VAL A 66 16.62 4.16 4.17
N SER A 67 17.41 5.18 4.53
CA SER A 67 17.33 6.50 3.89
C SER A 67 17.62 6.44 2.40
N SER A 68 18.58 5.62 1.99
CA SER A 68 18.86 5.34 0.57
C SER A 68 19.68 4.06 0.40
N ALA A 69 19.38 3.29 -0.63
CA ALA A 69 20.19 2.18 -1.12
C ALA A 69 20.66 2.47 -2.56
N ARG A 70 21.91 2.12 -2.87
CA ARG A 70 22.48 2.24 -4.23
C ARG A 70 22.85 0.86 -4.75
N PHE A 71 22.41 0.54 -5.96
CA PHE A 71 22.57 -0.79 -6.54
C PHE A 71 23.50 -0.74 -7.75
N ALA A 72 24.80 -0.65 -7.50
CA ALA A 72 25.84 -0.64 -8.54
C ALA A 72 25.45 0.26 -9.74
N SER A 73 25.32 -0.32 -10.93
CA SER A 73 24.91 0.36 -12.16
C SER A 73 23.39 0.45 -12.35
N LEU A 74 22.60 -0.24 -11.52
CA LEU A 74 21.14 -0.25 -11.62
C LEU A 74 20.53 1.05 -11.11
N GLY A 75 21.15 1.80 -10.20
CA GLY A 75 20.61 3.08 -9.75
C GLY A 75 20.35 3.14 -8.24
N THR A 76 19.31 3.88 -7.83
CA THR A 76 19.07 4.25 -6.42
C THR A 76 17.62 4.13 -6.00
N VAL A 77 17.41 3.74 -4.74
CA VAL A 77 16.11 3.76 -4.07
C VAL A 77 16.25 4.56 -2.78
N ALA A 78 15.32 5.47 -2.52
CA ALA A 78 15.34 6.38 -1.38
C ALA A 78 14.12 6.21 -0.48
N GLY A 79 14.30 6.45 0.82
CA GLY A 79 13.21 6.43 1.81
C GLY A 79 12.51 5.09 1.94
N ILE A 80 13.27 3.99 1.89
CA ILE A 80 12.73 2.64 2.02
C ILE A 80 12.26 2.46 3.46
N HIS A 81 11.01 2.04 3.66
CA HIS A 81 10.45 1.86 4.99
C HIS A 81 9.56 0.62 5.03
N ALA A 82 9.50 0.03 6.21
CA ALA A 82 8.58 -1.05 6.56
C ALA A 82 8.15 -0.90 8.02
N ARG A 83 6.88 -1.13 8.30
CA ARG A 83 6.26 -1.08 9.63
C ARG A 83 5.25 -2.22 9.75
N ALA A 84 5.19 -2.84 10.92
CA ALA A 84 4.17 -3.83 11.26
C ALA A 84 3.88 -3.73 12.75
N GLY A 85 2.61 -3.63 13.14
CA GLY A 85 2.23 -3.51 14.55
C GLY A 85 0.78 -3.13 14.79
N GLU A 86 0.46 -2.92 16.06
CA GLU A 86 -0.86 -2.46 16.51
C GLU A 86 -1.12 -1.01 16.11
N ARG A 87 -2.35 -0.71 15.68
CA ARG A 87 -2.81 0.66 15.43
C ARG A 87 -3.31 1.29 16.73
N SER A 88 -3.17 2.61 16.85
CA SER A 88 -3.72 3.38 17.99
C SER A 88 -5.24 3.28 18.11
N THR A 89 -5.92 3.00 17.01
CA THR A 89 -7.37 2.82 16.90
C THR A 89 -7.84 1.39 17.20
N GLY A 90 -6.93 0.46 17.51
CA GLY A 90 -7.22 -0.96 17.58
C GLY A 90 -6.94 -1.69 16.26
N GLY A 91 -6.78 -3.01 16.35
CA GLY A 91 -6.36 -3.87 15.24
C GLY A 91 -4.85 -3.79 14.95
N THR A 92 -4.44 -4.50 13.90
CA THR A 92 -3.04 -4.63 13.50
C THR A 92 -2.88 -4.29 12.01
N ALA A 93 -1.74 -3.71 11.65
CA ALA A 93 -1.48 -3.25 10.30
C ALA A 93 -0.02 -3.42 9.91
N ALA A 94 0.20 -3.56 8.60
CA ALA A 94 1.51 -3.54 7.97
C ALA A 94 1.55 -2.46 6.88
N GLU A 95 2.67 -1.75 6.79
CA GLU A 95 2.90 -0.70 5.81
C GLU A 95 4.33 -0.79 5.29
N ALA A 96 4.50 -0.71 3.97
CA ALA A 96 5.81 -0.75 3.35
C ALA A 96 5.86 0.11 2.09
N GLY A 97 7.03 0.68 1.80
CA GLY A 97 7.16 1.51 0.63
C GLY A 97 8.53 2.15 0.45
N VAL A 98 8.58 3.08 -0.51
CA VAL A 98 9.74 3.91 -0.84
C VAL A 98 9.27 5.34 -1.09
N ALA A 99 10.17 6.31 -0.89
CA ALA A 99 9.90 7.70 -1.21
C ALA A 99 10.21 8.03 -2.68
N ALA A 100 11.21 7.37 -3.25
CA ALA A 100 11.55 7.50 -4.66
C ALA A 100 12.41 6.31 -5.14
N THR A 101 12.30 6.00 -6.43
CA THR A 101 13.12 4.99 -7.10
C THR A 101 13.60 5.53 -8.45
N GLU A 102 14.85 5.24 -8.79
CA GLU A 102 15.41 5.42 -10.13
C GLU A 102 16.26 4.20 -10.45
N LEU A 103 15.75 3.30 -11.29
CA LEU A 103 16.41 2.06 -11.69
C LEU A 103 16.59 1.98 -13.21
N ASP A 104 17.82 1.82 -13.66
CA ASP A 104 18.20 1.45 -15.03
C ASP A 104 18.33 -0.08 -15.13
N LEU A 105 17.37 -0.68 -15.84
CA LEU A 105 17.22 -2.12 -16.05
C LEU A 105 17.65 -2.50 -17.47
N ALA A 106 18.55 -1.71 -18.07
CA ALA A 106 19.09 -1.81 -19.43
C ALA A 106 18.07 -1.60 -20.56
N ALA A 107 16.99 -2.39 -20.60
CA ALA A 107 15.91 -2.24 -21.57
C ALA A 107 14.81 -1.27 -21.10
N ALA A 108 14.77 -0.98 -19.80
CA ALA A 108 13.79 -0.09 -19.20
C ALA A 108 14.40 0.75 -18.07
N VAL A 109 13.90 1.97 -17.89
CA VAL A 109 14.22 2.82 -16.74
C VAL A 109 12.95 3.03 -15.93
N LEU A 110 12.93 2.52 -14.70
CA LEU A 110 11.85 2.71 -13.73
C LEU A 110 12.17 3.93 -12.87
N SER A 111 11.33 4.96 -12.95
CA SER A 111 11.34 6.10 -12.05
C SER A 111 10.03 6.13 -11.27
N THR A 112 10.10 6.29 -9.96
CA THR A 112 8.91 6.45 -9.10
C THR A 112 9.13 7.58 -8.12
N GLY A 113 8.04 8.27 -7.78
CA GLY A 113 7.92 8.99 -6.52
C GLY A 113 7.56 8.03 -5.38
N VAL A 114 6.67 8.47 -4.50
CA VAL A 114 6.21 7.71 -3.34
C VAL A 114 5.42 6.49 -3.80
N VAL A 115 5.79 5.31 -3.30
CA VAL A 115 5.04 4.07 -3.51
C VAL A 115 4.84 3.41 -2.16
N THR A 116 3.59 3.18 -1.77
CA THR A 116 3.24 2.56 -0.49
C THR A 116 2.18 1.48 -0.66
N ALA A 117 2.39 0.37 0.02
CA ALA A 117 1.39 -0.66 0.27
C ALA A 117 1.06 -0.67 1.75
N ARG A 118 -0.22 -0.78 2.06
CA ARG A 118 -0.71 -0.98 3.42
C ARG A 118 -1.76 -2.06 3.45
N CYS A 119 -1.71 -2.89 4.48
CA CYS A 119 -2.80 -3.78 4.81
C CYS A 119 -3.12 -3.69 6.30
N ALA A 120 -4.36 -4.00 6.67
CA ALA A 120 -4.80 -4.04 8.05
C ALA A 120 -5.82 -5.16 8.24
N SER A 121 -5.81 -5.77 9.42
CA SER A 121 -6.84 -6.71 9.85
C SER A 121 -7.48 -6.16 11.13
N GLU A 122 -8.80 -6.23 11.17
CA GLU A 122 -9.62 -5.93 12.34
C GLU A 122 -10.22 -7.24 12.87
N ASP A 123 -10.63 -7.26 14.13
CA ASP A 123 -11.13 -8.48 14.77
C ASP A 123 -12.32 -9.04 13.97
N GLU A 124 -12.29 -10.35 13.70
CA GLU A 124 -13.34 -11.08 12.97
C GLU A 124 -13.63 -10.56 11.55
N SER A 125 -12.67 -9.90 10.91
CA SER A 125 -12.79 -9.38 9.53
C SER A 125 -11.67 -9.85 8.61
N ASP A 126 -11.98 -9.91 7.32
CA ASP A 126 -10.98 -10.14 6.28
C ASP A 126 -9.98 -8.96 6.21
N PRO A 127 -8.70 -9.23 5.94
CA PRO A 127 -7.70 -8.18 5.78
C PRO A 127 -8.07 -7.24 4.64
N THR A 128 -8.00 -5.93 4.90
CA THR A 128 -8.18 -4.88 3.89
C THR A 128 -6.82 -4.35 3.45
N ALA A 129 -6.73 -3.86 2.22
CA ALA A 129 -5.49 -3.31 1.70
C ALA A 129 -5.68 -2.09 0.81
N ARG A 130 -4.67 -1.22 0.80
CA ARG A 130 -4.60 0.01 0.02
C ARG A 130 -3.20 0.20 -0.55
N VAL A 131 -3.15 0.72 -1.77
CA VAL A 131 -1.92 1.00 -2.50
C VAL A 131 -1.98 2.41 -3.03
N ARG A 132 -0.91 3.17 -2.81
CA ARG A 132 -0.68 4.48 -3.43
C ARG A 132 0.61 4.44 -4.22
N VAL A 133 0.57 4.97 -5.44
CA VAL A 133 1.73 5.11 -6.30
C VAL A 133 1.77 6.54 -6.84
N HIS A 134 2.89 7.24 -6.74
CA HIS A 134 3.02 8.60 -7.26
C HIS A 134 4.18 8.68 -8.23
N ASP A 135 3.98 9.44 -9.31
CA ASP A 135 4.99 9.72 -10.33
C ASP A 135 5.67 8.46 -10.88
N VAL A 136 4.95 7.35 -11.00
CA VAL A 136 5.49 6.12 -11.59
C VAL A 136 5.58 6.32 -13.10
N LEU A 137 6.81 6.31 -13.60
CA LEU A 137 7.16 6.41 -14.99
C LEU A 137 8.10 5.28 -15.36
N LEU A 138 7.67 4.43 -16.30
CA LEU A 138 8.54 3.43 -16.90
C LEU A 138 8.89 3.86 -18.33
N THR A 139 10.18 4.07 -18.60
CA THR A 139 10.68 4.38 -19.94
C THR A 139 11.28 3.13 -20.55
N VAL A 140 10.72 2.64 -21.66
CA VAL A 140 11.18 1.43 -22.35
C VAL A 140 11.84 1.80 -23.67
N ASP A 141 12.97 1.17 -23.98
CA ASP A 141 13.81 1.45 -25.16
C ASP A 141 14.15 2.95 -25.32
N GLY A 142 14.27 3.67 -24.19
CA GLY A 142 14.59 5.10 -24.14
C GLY A 142 13.53 6.05 -24.73
N SER A 143 12.39 5.55 -25.21
CA SER A 143 11.43 6.34 -26.00
C SER A 143 9.97 6.14 -25.60
N THR A 144 9.57 4.92 -25.27
CA THR A 144 8.20 4.63 -24.87
C THR A 144 8.02 4.95 -23.40
N ARG A 145 7.11 5.86 -23.06
CA ARG A 145 6.81 6.27 -21.68
C ARG A 145 5.47 5.70 -21.24
N LEU A 146 5.49 4.92 -20.17
CA LEU A 146 4.30 4.37 -19.53
C LEU A 146 4.12 5.06 -18.18
N GLY A 147 3.05 5.81 -18.04
CA GLY A 147 2.62 6.41 -16.77
C GLY A 147 1.49 5.60 -16.16
N PHE A 148 1.34 5.67 -14.84
CA PHE A 148 0.34 4.90 -14.11
C PHE A 148 -0.55 5.81 -13.24
N SER A 149 -1.79 5.38 -13.01
CA SER A 149 -2.73 6.08 -12.11
C SER A 149 -2.24 6.00 -10.67
N ALA A 150 -2.47 7.05 -9.88
CA ALA A 150 -2.00 7.10 -8.51
C ALA A 150 -2.69 6.10 -7.57
N ASN A 151 -3.94 5.76 -7.90
CA ASN A 151 -4.77 4.80 -7.20
C ASN A 151 -5.18 3.69 -8.18
N PRO A 152 -4.29 2.72 -8.48
CA PRO A 152 -4.58 1.64 -9.41
C PRO A 152 -5.60 0.67 -8.80
N ALA A 153 -6.55 0.20 -9.62
CA ALA A 153 -7.45 -0.86 -9.23
C ALA A 153 -6.66 -2.15 -8.91
N PRO A 154 -7.16 -3.03 -8.01
CA PRO A 154 -6.48 -4.29 -7.70
C PRO A 154 -6.15 -5.11 -8.95
N GLY A 155 -4.91 -5.59 -9.06
CA GLY A 155 -4.43 -6.42 -10.15
C GLY A 155 -4.21 -5.69 -11.48
N THR A 156 -4.11 -4.35 -11.47
CA THR A 156 -3.87 -3.57 -12.70
C THR A 156 -2.58 -4.01 -13.37
N THR A 157 -2.67 -4.62 -14.55
CA THR A 157 -1.53 -5.18 -15.27
C THR A 157 -1.27 -4.42 -16.58
N VAL A 158 0.00 -4.06 -16.81
CA VAL A 158 0.46 -3.41 -18.04
C VAL A 158 1.59 -4.22 -18.66
N GLN A 159 1.37 -4.68 -19.89
CA GLN A 159 2.37 -5.42 -20.65
C GLN A 159 3.42 -4.46 -21.24
N LEU A 160 4.69 -4.83 -21.12
CA LEU A 160 5.80 -4.07 -21.68
C LEU A 160 5.97 -4.36 -23.17
N PRO A 161 6.33 -3.35 -23.99
CA PRO A 161 6.55 -3.56 -25.41
C PRO A 161 7.70 -4.56 -25.65
N GLY A 162 7.68 -5.22 -26.80
CA GLY A 162 8.72 -6.17 -27.18
C GLY A 162 8.74 -7.47 -26.37
N GLY A 163 7.74 -7.73 -25.51
CA GLY A 163 7.73 -8.92 -24.66
C GLY A 163 8.73 -8.85 -23.51
N LEU A 164 9.17 -7.65 -23.15
CA LEU A 164 10.13 -7.41 -22.06
C LEU A 164 9.60 -7.81 -20.68
N GLY A 165 8.28 -7.96 -20.53
CA GLY A 165 7.64 -8.39 -19.30
C GLY A 165 6.38 -7.59 -18.98
N GLN A 166 6.10 -7.38 -17.70
CA GLN A 166 4.89 -6.70 -17.24
C GLN A 166 5.09 -5.94 -15.94
N VAL A 167 4.28 -4.90 -15.74
CA VAL A 167 4.08 -4.25 -14.44
C VAL A 167 2.72 -4.66 -13.91
N VAL A 168 2.67 -5.12 -12.67
CA VAL A 168 1.44 -5.36 -11.90
C VAL A 168 1.40 -4.35 -10.76
N LEU A 169 0.33 -3.57 -10.69
CA LEU A 169 0.08 -2.60 -9.65
C LEU A 169 -1.05 -3.09 -8.76
N ASN A 170 -0.93 -2.82 -7.46
CA ASN A 170 -1.91 -3.27 -6.46
C ASN A 170 -2.20 -4.77 -6.61
N GLU A 171 -1.15 -5.59 -6.69
CA GLU A 171 -1.26 -7.04 -6.78
C GLU A 171 -1.72 -7.56 -5.42
N GLN A 172 -2.93 -8.13 -5.37
CA GLN A 172 -3.53 -8.69 -4.16
C GLN A 172 -3.56 -10.22 -4.28
N LEU A 173 -2.82 -10.88 -3.40
CA LEU A 173 -2.60 -12.32 -3.40
C LEU A 173 -3.22 -12.92 -2.13
N PRO A 174 -4.46 -13.44 -2.21
CA PRO A 174 -5.07 -14.13 -1.08
C PRO A 174 -4.36 -15.47 -0.83
N GLY A 175 -4.05 -15.73 0.44
CA GLY A 175 -3.50 -16.97 0.95
C GLY A 175 -4.58 -18.02 1.23
N PRO A 176 -4.22 -19.31 1.28
CA PRO A 176 -5.16 -20.39 1.61
C PRO A 176 -5.67 -20.32 3.05
N ASP A 177 -5.01 -19.56 3.91
CA ASP A 177 -5.35 -19.28 5.32
C ASP A 177 -6.14 -17.96 5.48
N GLY A 178 -6.62 -17.38 4.37
CA GLY A 178 -7.30 -16.08 4.37
C GLY A 178 -6.36 -14.88 4.50
N SER A 179 -5.05 -15.08 4.67
CA SER A 179 -4.10 -13.98 4.65
C SER A 179 -4.14 -13.22 3.32
N LEU A 180 -3.72 -11.97 3.33
CA LEU A 180 -3.64 -11.14 2.13
C LEU A 180 -2.23 -10.58 2.00
N THR A 181 -1.55 -10.94 0.91
CA THR A 181 -0.30 -10.30 0.50
C THR A 181 -0.58 -9.26 -0.56
N VAL A 182 -0.07 -8.04 -0.37
CA VAL A 182 -0.26 -6.93 -1.31
C VAL A 182 1.09 -6.37 -1.73
N ASN A 183 1.31 -6.32 -3.04
CA ASN A 183 2.44 -5.63 -3.65
C ASN A 183 1.95 -4.35 -4.31
N ALA A 184 2.48 -3.19 -3.90
CA ALA A 184 2.10 -1.92 -4.50
C ALA A 184 2.52 -1.85 -5.97
N LEU A 185 3.78 -2.22 -6.25
CA LEU A 185 4.30 -2.31 -7.61
C LEU A 185 5.20 -3.55 -7.73
N ARG A 186 4.88 -4.41 -8.69
CA ARG A 186 5.72 -5.52 -9.14
C ARG A 186 6.07 -5.33 -10.62
N LEU A 187 7.35 -5.23 -10.92
CA LEU A 187 7.88 -5.27 -12.28
C LEU A 187 8.52 -6.64 -12.50
N SER A 188 7.98 -7.39 -13.46
CA SER A 188 8.52 -8.68 -13.89
C SER A 188 9.13 -8.53 -15.28
N LEU A 189 10.41 -8.85 -15.41
CA LEU A 189 11.18 -8.80 -16.65
C LEU A 189 11.46 -10.22 -17.15
N THR A 190 11.19 -10.47 -18.42
CA THR A 190 11.47 -11.75 -19.06
C THR A 190 12.93 -11.84 -19.52
N GLU A 191 13.34 -13.00 -20.03
CA GLU A 191 14.65 -13.19 -20.67
C GLU A 191 14.91 -12.23 -21.84
N ALA A 192 13.87 -11.62 -22.44
CA ALA A 192 14.03 -10.60 -23.46
C ALA A 192 14.71 -9.33 -22.94
N ALA A 193 14.67 -9.08 -21.63
CA ALA A 193 15.41 -8.01 -20.97
C ALA A 193 16.91 -8.33 -20.75
N GLY A 194 17.38 -9.50 -21.20
CA GLY A 194 18.78 -9.92 -21.12
C GLY A 194 19.19 -10.35 -19.70
N ASP A 195 20.40 -9.97 -19.30
CA ASP A 195 21.01 -10.41 -18.03
C ASP A 195 20.29 -9.89 -16.77
N LEU A 196 19.31 -8.97 -16.93
CA LEU A 196 18.51 -8.40 -15.85
C LEU A 196 17.07 -8.93 -15.81
N ALA A 197 16.77 -10.06 -16.47
CA ALA A 197 15.50 -10.77 -16.29
C ALA A 197 15.27 -11.10 -14.81
N GLY A 198 14.02 -10.97 -14.33
CA GLY A 198 13.69 -11.18 -12.92
C GLY A 198 12.59 -10.25 -12.40
N ASP A 199 12.51 -10.07 -11.09
CA ASP A 199 11.44 -9.33 -10.44
C ASP A 199 11.99 -8.16 -9.61
N VAL A 200 11.30 -7.02 -9.65
CA VAL A 200 11.43 -5.91 -8.70
C VAL A 200 10.08 -5.72 -8.02
N VAL A 201 10.06 -5.68 -6.70
CA VAL A 201 8.86 -5.46 -5.88
C VAL A 201 9.09 -4.28 -4.95
N ILE A 202 8.19 -3.30 -5.00
CA ILE A 202 8.21 -2.10 -4.17
C ILE A 202 6.96 -2.10 -3.30
N GLY A 203 7.14 -2.01 -1.98
CA GLY A 203 6.07 -2.04 -0.99
C GLY A 203 5.32 -3.37 -1.01
N SER A 204 5.81 -4.36 -0.26
CA SER A 204 5.13 -5.65 -0.07
C SER A 204 4.70 -5.78 1.38
N VAL A 205 3.42 -6.07 1.61
CA VAL A 205 2.87 -6.28 2.95
C VAL A 205 2.03 -7.54 2.97
N THR A 206 2.06 -8.27 4.08
CA THR A 206 1.20 -9.43 4.32
C THR A 206 0.47 -9.25 5.64
N CYS A 207 -0.85 -9.41 5.60
CA CYS A 207 -1.72 -9.37 6.78
C CYS A 207 -2.44 -10.71 6.92
N PRO A 208 -2.41 -11.35 8.10
CA PRO A 208 -3.17 -12.58 8.35
C PRO A 208 -4.67 -12.28 8.37
N SER A 209 -5.49 -13.29 8.04
CA SER A 209 -6.91 -13.26 8.43
C SER A 209 -7.03 -13.52 9.92
N LEU A 210 -7.91 -12.76 10.57
CA LEU A 210 -8.29 -12.98 11.96
C LEU A 210 -9.62 -13.74 12.06
N VAL A 211 -10.24 -14.07 10.93
CA VAL A 211 -11.41 -14.95 10.87
C VAL A 211 -10.92 -16.37 11.11
N PRO A 212 -11.44 -17.09 12.12
CA PRO A 212 -11.14 -18.51 12.29
C PRO A 212 -11.44 -19.24 10.97
N ALA A 213 -10.47 -19.99 10.45
CA ALA A 213 -10.72 -20.83 9.29
C ALA A 213 -11.95 -21.68 9.56
N GLU A 214 -12.99 -21.54 8.75
CA GLU A 214 -14.20 -22.36 8.88
C GLU A 214 -13.74 -23.81 8.91
N GLU A 215 -14.01 -24.47 10.04
CA GLU A 215 -13.69 -25.88 10.20
C GLU A 215 -14.46 -26.59 9.07
N PRO A 216 -13.78 -27.30 8.16
CA PRO A 216 -14.45 -27.90 7.01
C PRO A 216 -15.61 -28.71 7.55
N PRO A 217 -16.83 -28.56 6.98
CA PRO A 217 -18.02 -29.18 7.53
C PRO A 217 -17.69 -30.65 7.74
N ALA A 218 -17.75 -31.09 9.00
CA ALA A 218 -17.52 -32.48 9.34
C ALA A 218 -18.42 -33.30 8.41
N GLU A 219 -17.86 -34.25 7.66
CA GLU A 219 -18.59 -35.03 6.66
C GLU A 219 -19.94 -35.47 7.25
N GLU A 220 -21.00 -34.75 6.92
CA GLU A 220 -22.30 -35.00 7.51
C GLU A 220 -22.78 -36.31 6.88
N ASP A 221 -23.00 -37.33 7.71
CA ASP A 221 -23.71 -38.54 7.30
C ASP A 221 -25.01 -38.11 6.60
N PRO A 222 -25.38 -38.75 5.47
CA PRO A 222 -26.50 -38.31 4.64
C PRO A 222 -27.78 -38.21 5.46
N VAL A 223 -28.23 -36.98 5.68
CA VAL A 223 -29.48 -36.68 6.39
C VAL A 223 -30.63 -37.07 5.45
N GLU A 224 -31.49 -37.98 5.91
CA GLU A 224 -32.73 -38.34 5.22
C GLU A 224 -33.62 -37.10 5.13
N GLU A 225 -33.95 -36.69 3.89
CA GLU A 225 -34.81 -35.54 3.59
C GLU A 225 -36.20 -35.72 4.22
N GLU A 226 -36.52 -34.93 5.25
CA GLU A 226 -37.91 -34.72 5.70
C GLU A 226 -38.59 -33.62 4.86
N PRO A 227 -39.91 -33.75 4.60
CA PRO A 227 -40.60 -32.93 3.61
C PRO A 227 -40.78 -31.47 4.06
N ALA A 228 -40.54 -30.58 3.11
CA ALA A 228 -40.63 -29.13 3.22
C ALA A 228 -41.99 -28.64 3.75
N GLU A 229 -41.94 -27.84 4.82
CA GLU A 229 -43.05 -26.99 5.25
C GLU A 229 -43.06 -25.68 4.44
N GLU A 230 -44.27 -25.24 4.08
CA GLU A 230 -44.55 -24.07 3.23
C GLU A 230 -44.10 -22.74 3.88
N PRO A 231 -43.65 -21.75 3.08
CA PRO A 231 -43.18 -20.47 3.61
C PRO A 231 -44.36 -19.60 4.06
N ALA A 232 -44.26 -19.09 5.29
CA ALA A 232 -45.16 -18.08 5.84
C ALA A 232 -44.83 -16.70 5.26
N GLU A 233 -45.88 -15.93 5.02
CA GLU A 233 -45.89 -14.62 4.38
C GLU A 233 -45.11 -13.55 5.17
N GLU A 234 -44.33 -12.76 4.44
CA GLU A 234 -43.58 -11.59 4.90
C GLU A 234 -44.51 -10.43 5.26
N GLU A 235 -44.49 -10.02 6.53
CA GLU A 235 -44.75 -8.64 6.94
C GLU A 235 -43.77 -8.29 8.06
N ASP A 236 -42.81 -7.41 7.79
CA ASP A 236 -42.53 -6.34 8.75
C ASP A 236 -41.83 -5.17 8.06
N GLY A 237 -42.38 -3.98 8.25
CA GLY A 237 -41.79 -2.71 7.85
C GLY A 237 -40.71 -2.31 8.84
N THR A 238 -39.62 -3.08 8.89
CA THR A 238 -38.44 -2.71 9.66
C THR A 238 -37.86 -1.42 9.09
N ALA A 239 -37.82 -0.38 9.91
CA ALA A 239 -37.07 0.83 9.59
C ALA A 239 -35.65 0.38 9.23
N ALA A 240 -35.20 0.67 8.00
CA ALA A 240 -33.85 0.33 7.59
C ALA A 240 -32.87 0.92 8.61
N GLU A 241 -32.12 0.05 9.29
CA GLU A 241 -31.15 0.50 10.29
C GLU A 241 -30.09 1.35 9.58
N GLU A 242 -29.82 2.54 10.12
CA GLU A 242 -28.83 3.44 9.55
C GLU A 242 -27.42 2.93 9.89
N GLY A 243 -26.51 3.03 8.93
CA GLY A 243 -25.08 2.94 9.17
C GLY A 243 -24.48 4.34 9.28
N VAL A 244 -23.32 4.47 9.92
CA VAL A 244 -22.64 5.75 10.15
C VAL A 244 -21.22 5.70 9.58
N LEU A 245 -20.87 6.67 8.72
CA LEU A 245 -19.48 6.90 8.28
C LEU A 245 -18.88 8.10 9.02
N ILE A 246 -17.85 7.86 9.81
CA ILE A 246 -17.12 8.89 10.57
C ILE A 246 -15.87 9.31 9.82
N SER A 247 -15.82 10.56 9.38
CA SER A 247 -14.66 11.21 8.78
C SER A 247 -13.79 11.90 9.84
N VAL A 248 -12.47 11.89 9.63
CA VAL A 248 -11.48 12.48 10.53
C VAL A 248 -10.49 13.32 9.70
N ALA A 249 -10.19 14.54 10.15
CA ALA A 249 -9.17 15.41 9.54
C ALA A 249 -8.15 15.83 10.59
N GLU A 250 -6.87 15.75 10.23
CA GLU A 250 -5.76 16.10 11.10
C GLU A 250 -4.73 17.00 10.41
N ASP A 251 -4.03 17.83 11.18
CA ASP A 251 -2.90 18.59 10.69
C ASP A 251 -1.71 17.65 10.46
N ALA A 252 -1.19 17.62 9.23
CA ALA A 252 -0.11 16.71 8.86
C ALA A 252 1.20 16.93 9.63
N GLY A 253 1.43 18.13 10.19
CA GLY A 253 2.62 18.47 10.96
C GLY A 253 2.46 18.29 12.46
N ALA A 254 1.28 18.59 13.01
CA ALA A 254 1.01 18.58 14.44
C ALA A 254 0.28 17.31 14.94
N GLY A 255 -0.42 16.58 14.06
CA GLY A 255 -1.22 15.40 14.40
C GLY A 255 -2.43 15.72 15.29
N HIS A 256 -2.93 16.95 15.26
CA HIS A 256 -4.16 17.34 15.97
C HIS A 256 -5.36 17.41 15.03
N GLY A 257 -6.57 17.23 15.56
CA GLY A 257 -7.79 17.34 14.79
C GLY A 257 -8.01 18.75 14.23
N VAL A 258 -8.45 18.84 12.98
CA VAL A 258 -8.75 20.11 12.30
C VAL A 258 -10.26 20.33 12.26
N LYS A 259 -10.71 21.41 12.90
CA LYS A 259 -12.11 21.84 12.95
C LYS A 259 -12.56 22.48 11.62
N ASP A 260 -13.85 22.38 11.32
CA ASP A 260 -14.51 23.08 10.20
C ASP A 260 -14.07 22.60 8.80
N VAL A 261 -13.62 21.34 8.70
CA VAL A 261 -13.41 20.63 7.44
C VAL A 261 -14.74 20.01 7.01
N VAL A 262 -15.14 20.23 5.76
CA VAL A 262 -16.39 19.67 5.22
C VAL A 262 -16.08 18.39 4.47
N PHE A 263 -16.71 17.30 4.88
CA PHE A 263 -16.69 16.02 4.17
C PHE A 263 -18.03 15.78 3.48
N GLU A 264 -17.99 15.36 2.23
CA GLU A 264 -19.11 14.81 1.47
C GLU A 264 -18.98 13.29 1.44
N VAL A 265 -20.03 12.57 1.81
CA VAL A 265 -20.12 11.13 1.63
C VAL A 265 -20.82 10.86 0.31
N VAL A 266 -20.13 10.16 -0.60
CA VAL A 266 -20.63 9.84 -1.93
C VAL A 266 -20.66 8.34 -2.18
N ASP A 267 -21.56 7.87 -3.03
CA ASP A 267 -21.59 6.47 -3.50
C ASP A 267 -20.52 6.20 -4.59
N GLU A 268 -20.38 4.95 -5.01
CA GLU A 268 -19.43 4.57 -6.07
C GLU A 268 -19.65 5.24 -7.45
N ARG A 269 -20.77 5.93 -7.64
CA ARG A 269 -21.09 6.69 -8.86
C ARG A 269 -20.84 8.19 -8.68
N GLY A 270 -20.34 8.60 -7.51
CA GLY A 270 -20.14 10.01 -7.14
C GLY A 270 -21.44 10.72 -6.78
N ALA A 271 -22.53 10.00 -6.48
CA ALA A 271 -23.76 10.63 -6.02
C ALA A 271 -23.62 11.01 -4.54
N LEU A 272 -23.86 12.27 -4.21
CA LEU A 272 -23.87 12.77 -2.83
C LEU A 272 -24.97 12.10 -2.02
N ILE A 273 -24.58 11.52 -0.89
CA ILE A 273 -25.47 10.95 0.12
C ILE A 273 -25.79 12.03 1.15
N ASP A 274 -24.76 12.57 1.80
CA ASP A 274 -24.86 13.70 2.73
C ASP A 274 -23.48 14.33 2.96
N ALA A 275 -23.43 15.38 3.78
CA ALA A 275 -22.18 16.02 4.20
C ALA A 275 -22.12 16.24 5.71
N CYS A 276 -20.90 16.23 6.26
CA CYS A 276 -20.65 16.59 7.65
C CYS A 276 -19.51 17.61 7.77
N THR A 277 -19.44 18.30 8.91
CA THR A 277 -18.39 19.26 9.22
C THR A 277 -17.69 18.88 10.51
N THR A 278 -16.35 18.81 10.47
CA THR A 278 -15.55 18.35 11.62
C THR A 278 -15.66 19.28 12.82
N ASP A 279 -15.74 18.67 14.00
CA ASP A 279 -15.72 19.37 15.28
C ASP A 279 -14.28 19.72 15.73
N ALA A 280 -14.13 20.20 16.97
CA ALA A 280 -12.82 20.58 17.52
C ALA A 280 -11.84 19.40 17.67
N SER A 281 -12.32 18.15 17.62
CA SER A 281 -11.50 16.94 17.61
C SER A 281 -11.09 16.51 16.19
N GLY A 282 -11.56 17.23 15.16
CA GLY A 282 -11.33 16.89 13.76
C GLY A 282 -12.26 15.79 13.25
N ARG A 283 -13.35 15.45 13.96
CA ARG A 283 -14.24 14.33 13.60
C ARG A 283 -15.63 14.81 13.20
N CYS A 284 -16.27 14.14 12.24
CA CYS A 284 -17.71 14.26 11.97
C CYS A 284 -18.26 12.95 11.41
N GLY A 285 -19.59 12.74 11.51
CA GLY A 285 -20.25 11.53 11.02
C GLY A 285 -21.45 11.83 10.15
N VAL A 286 -21.72 10.95 9.19
CA VAL A 286 -22.94 10.93 8.37
C VAL A 286 -23.65 9.60 8.61
N ALA A 287 -24.91 9.68 9.04
CA ALA A 287 -25.80 8.53 9.18
C ALA A 287 -26.69 8.39 7.94
N PHE A 288 -26.80 7.19 7.38
CA PHE A 288 -27.62 6.92 6.20
C PHE A 288 -28.00 5.44 6.13
N ALA A 289 -29.03 5.08 5.37
CA ALA A 289 -29.39 3.68 5.15
C ALA A 289 -28.49 3.06 4.06
N PRO A 290 -27.53 2.18 4.41
CA PRO A 290 -26.63 1.62 3.42
C PRO A 290 -27.36 0.57 2.57
N GLN A 291 -27.04 0.54 1.28
CA GLN A 291 -27.47 -0.53 0.38
C GLN A 291 -26.46 -1.68 0.40
N GLU A 292 -26.97 -2.92 0.38
CA GLU A 292 -26.14 -4.11 0.28
C GLU A 292 -25.20 -4.04 -0.93
N HIS A 293 -23.96 -4.48 -0.71
CA HIS A 293 -22.89 -4.53 -1.71
C HIS A 293 -22.46 -3.19 -2.34
N ARG A 294 -22.94 -2.05 -1.83
CA ARG A 294 -22.43 -0.74 -2.26
C ARG A 294 -21.18 -0.31 -1.50
N THR A 295 -20.44 0.60 -2.11
CA THR A 295 -19.27 1.22 -1.51
C THR A 295 -19.40 2.73 -1.46
N TYR A 296 -18.86 3.32 -0.40
CA TYR A 296 -18.96 4.73 -0.12
C TYR A 296 -17.56 5.35 -0.03
N TYR A 297 -17.49 6.65 -0.28
CA TYR A 297 -16.26 7.43 -0.21
C TYR A 297 -16.53 8.68 0.62
N ALA A 298 -15.58 9.05 1.48
CA ALA A 298 -15.58 10.32 2.18
C ALA A 298 -14.65 11.28 1.42
N CYS A 299 -15.18 12.39 0.93
CA CYS A 299 -14.45 13.36 0.12
C CYS A 299 -14.36 14.70 0.83
N VAL A 300 -13.16 15.27 0.94
CA VAL A 300 -12.99 16.65 1.42
C VAL A 300 -13.61 17.58 0.40
N ALA A 301 -14.69 18.27 0.77
CA ALA A 301 -15.35 19.24 -0.09
C ALA A 301 -14.83 20.66 0.17
N THR A 302 -14.41 20.95 1.40
CA THR A 302 -13.88 22.28 1.76
C THR A 302 -12.92 22.19 2.94
N THR A 303 -11.85 22.97 2.90
CA THR A 303 -10.90 23.15 4.01
C THR A 303 -11.08 24.49 4.69
N PRO A 304 -10.85 24.59 6.02
CA PRO A 304 -10.87 25.85 6.74
C PRO A 304 -9.67 26.73 6.32
N ALA A 305 -9.74 28.02 6.69
CA ALA A 305 -8.66 28.96 6.44
C ALA A 305 -7.34 28.48 7.07
N GLY A 306 -6.23 28.66 6.35
CA GLY A 306 -4.91 28.19 6.77
C GLY A 306 -4.56 26.78 6.30
N TYR A 307 -5.50 26.03 5.72
CA TYR A 307 -5.25 24.69 5.16
C TYR A 307 -5.50 24.64 3.66
N GLY A 308 -4.63 23.93 2.94
CA GLY A 308 -4.77 23.66 1.51
C GLY A 308 -5.74 22.50 1.25
N MET A 309 -6.49 22.60 0.15
CA MET A 309 -7.27 21.49 -0.36
C MET A 309 -6.34 20.33 -0.74
N PRO A 310 -6.68 19.07 -0.40
CA PRO A 310 -5.93 17.90 -0.87
C PRO A 310 -5.83 17.87 -2.41
N ALA A 311 -4.84 17.15 -2.93
CA ALA A 311 -4.73 16.95 -4.37
C ALA A 311 -5.99 16.23 -4.94
N PRO A 312 -6.38 16.45 -6.21
CA PRO A 312 -7.60 15.86 -6.77
C PRO A 312 -7.71 14.33 -6.67
N ASP A 313 -6.58 13.63 -6.62
CA ASP A 313 -6.46 12.18 -6.45
C ASP A 313 -6.39 11.73 -4.97
N GLU A 314 -6.31 12.68 -4.04
CA GLU A 314 -6.28 12.46 -2.58
C GLU A 314 -7.50 13.04 -1.88
N VAL A 315 -8.39 13.69 -2.63
CA VAL A 315 -9.55 14.40 -2.09
C VAL A 315 -10.59 13.46 -1.49
N CYS A 316 -10.62 12.20 -1.92
CA CYS A 316 -11.54 11.17 -1.46
C CYS A 316 -10.79 9.98 -0.86
N ASP A 317 -11.33 9.42 0.21
CA ASP A 317 -10.86 8.19 0.84
C ASP A 317 -11.99 7.16 0.82
N GLY A 318 -11.62 5.90 0.58
CA GLY A 318 -12.54 4.80 0.31
C GLY A 318 -11.89 3.77 -0.62
N PRO A 319 -12.63 2.75 -1.06
CA PRO A 319 -14.04 2.49 -0.76
C PRO A 319 -14.27 2.01 0.68
N TYR A 320 -15.46 2.27 1.23
CA TYR A 320 -15.97 1.70 2.49
C TYR A 320 -17.24 0.90 2.25
N ARG A 321 -17.36 -0.25 2.92
CA ARG A 321 -18.61 -0.99 3.05
C ARG A 321 -19.15 -0.77 4.45
N ILE A 322 -20.42 -0.43 4.55
CA ILE A 322 -21.09 -0.10 5.81
C ILE A 322 -22.36 -0.96 5.84
N ALA A 323 -22.53 -1.82 6.84
CA ALA A 323 -23.77 -2.54 7.02
C ALA A 323 -24.79 -1.70 7.81
N PRO A 324 -26.09 -2.00 7.72
CA PRO A 324 -27.10 -1.41 8.60
C PRO A 324 -26.69 -1.60 10.06
N GLY A 325 -26.72 -0.52 10.85
CA GLY A 325 -26.32 -0.54 12.26
C GLY A 325 -24.80 -0.39 12.53
N ASP A 326 -23.95 -0.45 11.50
CA ASP A 326 -22.50 -0.30 11.67
C ASP A 326 -22.10 1.18 11.84
N GLU A 327 -21.06 1.41 12.64
CA GLU A 327 -20.33 2.68 12.69
C GLU A 327 -18.90 2.46 12.18
N VAL A 328 -18.60 2.98 10.99
CA VAL A 328 -17.30 2.86 10.34
C VAL A 328 -16.58 4.19 10.42
N THR A 329 -15.40 4.23 11.03
CA THR A 329 -14.50 5.40 10.96
C THR A 329 -13.54 5.23 9.79
N ILE A 330 -13.25 6.31 9.06
CA ILE A 330 -12.23 6.30 8.02
C ILE A 330 -10.89 5.77 8.59
N HIS A 331 -10.21 4.90 7.84
CA HIS A 331 -9.08 4.15 8.39
C HIS A 331 -7.88 5.02 8.78
N GLU A 332 -7.75 6.19 8.14
CA GLU A 332 -6.75 7.20 8.46
C GLU A 332 -7.37 8.59 8.44
N PRO A 333 -6.99 9.47 9.39
CA PRO A 333 -7.31 10.89 9.29
C PRO A 333 -6.78 11.46 7.98
N PHE A 334 -7.59 12.31 7.33
CA PHE A 334 -7.11 13.08 6.19
C PHE A 334 -6.02 14.06 6.64
N PRO A 335 -4.78 13.93 6.16
CA PRO A 335 -3.72 14.85 6.49
C PRO A 335 -3.93 16.16 5.72
N LEU A 336 -4.21 17.24 6.43
CA LEU A 336 -4.29 18.58 5.86
C LEU A 336 -2.95 19.30 5.99
N LEU A 337 -2.49 19.84 4.87
CA LEU A 337 -1.29 20.66 4.82
C LEU A 337 -1.63 22.14 5.00
N PRO A 338 -0.82 22.92 5.72
CA PRO A 338 -0.99 24.37 5.78
C PRO A 338 -0.93 25.00 4.39
N ALA A 339 -1.76 26.01 4.15
CA ALA A 339 -1.79 26.73 2.89
C ALA A 339 -0.43 27.41 2.60
N PRO A 340 0.02 27.45 1.33
CA PRO A 340 1.28 28.09 0.97
C PRO A 340 1.19 29.61 1.17
N GLY A 341 1.60 30.10 2.34
CA GLY A 341 1.56 31.52 2.72
C GLY A 341 1.48 31.78 4.23
N ASP A 342 1.09 30.78 5.04
CA ASP A 342 0.93 30.89 6.50
C ASP A 342 2.09 30.23 7.30
N GLN A 343 3.23 29.93 6.66
CA GLN A 343 4.46 29.47 7.31
C GLN A 343 5.46 30.61 7.58
#